data_AF-A0A3P5HEC0-F1
#
_entry.id   AF-A0A3P5HEC0-F1
#
_cell.length_a   1.000
_cell.length_b   1.000
_cell.length_c   1.000
_cell.angle_alpha   90.00
_cell.angle_beta   90.00
_cell.angle_gamma   90.00
#
_symmetry.space_group_name_H-M   'P 1'
#
loop_
_entity.id
_entity.type
_entity.pdbx_description
1 polymer ?
#
loop_
_entity_poly.entity_id
_entity_poly.type
_entity_poly.pdbx_seq_one_letter_code
_entity_poly.pdbx_strand_id
1 'polypeptide(L)'
;MATTVIAAFNEFMKDTVNIKKADTDDARASRDWLIGKMNDFEKDDKFPVSFPAIHIAFGSFARRTKIRPLDDIDLMFGLTGQGATYTILSDRITVTSSGEGHVCTVTAIPEQTPSAPSEF
;
A
#
# COMPACT_ATOMS: atom_id res chain seq x y z
N MET A 1 19.47 18.21 29.28
CA MET A 1 20.65 17.32 29.28
C MET A 1 20.49 16.30 30.37
N ALA A 2 20.28 15.05 29.96
CA ALA A 2 20.31 13.91 30.86
C ALA A 2 21.57 13.84 31.72
N THR A 3 21.40 13.50 32.99
CA THR A 3 22.49 13.33 33.97
C THR A 3 22.83 11.86 34.23
N THR A 4 22.09 10.93 33.62
CA THR A 4 22.30 9.48 33.74
C THR A 4 22.20 8.83 32.36
N VAL A 5 22.84 7.67 32.18
CA VAL A 5 22.81 6.90 30.93
C VAL A 5 21.38 6.53 30.53
N ILE A 6 20.55 6.15 31.51
CA ILE A 6 19.14 5.80 31.28
C ILE A 6 18.36 7.03 30.80
N ALA A 7 18.58 8.19 31.44
CA ALA A 7 17.94 9.43 31.00
C ALA A 7 18.38 9.84 29.59
N ALA A 8 19.65 9.63 29.23
CA ALA A 8 20.15 9.92 27.90
C ALA A 8 19.53 9.00 26.84
N PHE A 9 19.36 7.71 27.17
CA PHE A 9 18.64 6.76 26.31
C PHE A 9 17.17 7.15 26.13
N ASN A 10 16.50 7.58 27.20
CA ASN A 10 15.12 8.04 27.12
C ASN A 10 14.97 9.31 26.27
N GLU A 11 15.90 10.26 26.40
CA GLU A 11 15.96 11.48 25.59
C GLU A 11 16.19 11.13 24.11
N PHE A 12 17.17 10.27 23.81
CA PHE A 12 17.44 9.79 22.44
C PHE A 12 16.25 9.03 21.82
N MET A 13 15.62 8.12 22.57
CA MET A 13 14.45 7.38 22.11
C MET A 13 13.28 8.34 21.82
N LYS A 14 13.06 9.35 22.66
CA LYS A 14 11.98 10.32 22.49
C LYS A 14 12.23 11.29 21.33
N ASP A 15 13.44 11.82 21.22
CA ASP A 15 13.73 12.96 20.35
C ASP A 15 14.24 12.55 18.98
N THR A 16 14.82 11.36 18.85
CA THR A 16 15.40 10.86 17.59
C THR A 16 14.66 9.66 17.03
N VAL A 17 14.33 8.65 17.85
CA VAL A 17 13.82 7.35 17.35
C VAL A 17 12.30 7.34 17.22
N ASN A 18 11.58 7.66 18.30
CA ASN A 18 10.14 7.53 18.39
C ASN A 18 9.44 8.60 17.56
N ILE A 19 8.50 8.20 16.70
CA ILE A 19 7.66 9.13 15.95
C ILE A 19 6.80 9.95 16.92
N LYS A 20 6.64 11.26 16.66
CA LYS A 20 5.77 12.08 17.50
C LYS A 20 4.33 11.64 17.32
N LYS A 21 3.54 11.75 18.39
CA LYS A 21 2.13 11.42 18.33
C LYS A 21 1.39 12.22 17.24
N ALA A 22 1.70 13.51 17.13
CA ALA A 22 1.13 14.39 16.09
C ALA A 22 1.38 13.83 14.68
N ASP A 23 2.63 13.51 14.34
CA ASP A 23 2.99 12.94 13.03
C ASP A 23 2.25 11.62 12.75
N THR A 24 2.08 10.75 13.75
CA THR A 24 1.27 9.53 13.59
C THR A 24 -0.22 9.80 13.40
N ASP A 25 -0.76 10.84 14.05
CA ASP A 25 -2.18 11.21 13.93
C ASP A 25 -2.43 11.81 12.53
N ASP A 26 -1.56 12.70 12.06
CA ASP A 26 -1.64 13.30 10.73
C ASP A 26 -1.52 12.25 9.62
N ALA A 27 -0.61 11.29 9.78
CA ALA A 27 -0.47 10.17 8.85
C ALA A 27 -1.72 9.28 8.76
N ARG A 28 -2.37 9.02 9.91
CA ARG A 28 -3.65 8.29 9.93
C ARG A 28 -4.75 9.09 9.25
N ALA A 29 -4.84 10.39 9.54
CA ALA A 29 -5.81 11.27 8.91
C ALA A 29 -5.63 11.34 7.38
N SER A 30 -4.38 11.41 6.90
CA SER A 30 -4.05 11.39 5.47
C SER A 30 -4.50 10.09 4.78
N ARG A 31 -4.23 8.94 5.40
CA ARG A 31 -4.71 7.64 4.92
C ARG A 31 -6.24 7.57 4.88
N ASP A 32 -6.89 7.97 5.96
CA ASP A 32 -8.35 7.90 6.08
C ASP A 32 -9.03 8.85 5.07
N TRP A 33 -8.42 10.00 4.82
CA TRP A 33 -8.83 10.91 3.75
C TRP A 33 -8.71 10.27 2.36
N LEU A 34 -7.60 9.57 2.06
CA LEU A 34 -7.41 8.88 0.79
C LEU A 34 -8.45 7.76 0.60
N ILE A 35 -8.72 6.95 1.63
CA ILE A 35 -9.75 5.91 1.60
C ILE A 35 -11.13 6.54 1.33
N GLY A 36 -11.45 7.65 2.00
CA GLY A 36 -12.70 8.38 1.76
C GLY A 36 -12.83 8.85 0.31
N LYS A 37 -11.74 9.36 -0.29
CA LYS A 37 -11.72 9.74 -1.71
C LYS A 37 -11.87 8.56 -2.64
N MET A 38 -11.24 7.43 -2.34
CA MET A 38 -11.38 6.19 -3.11
C MET A 38 -12.81 5.67 -3.10
N ASN A 39 -13.50 5.75 -1.96
CA ASN A 39 -14.91 5.37 -1.86
C ASN A 39 -15.83 6.34 -2.64
N ASP A 40 -15.47 7.62 -2.76
CA ASP A 40 -16.22 8.56 -3.61
C ASP A 40 -16.15 8.20 -5.10
N PHE A 41 -15.10 7.50 -5.56
CA PHE A 41 -14.98 7.06 -6.96
C PHE A 41 -15.94 5.91 -7.32
N GLU A 42 -16.56 5.24 -6.35
CA GLU A 42 -17.62 4.26 -6.64
C GLU A 42 -18.85 4.87 -7.34
N LYS A 43 -18.97 6.20 -7.34
CA LYS A 43 -20.02 6.94 -8.07
C LYS A 43 -19.74 7.00 -9.58
N ASP A 44 -18.55 6.63 -10.02
CA ASP A 44 -18.20 6.50 -11.44
C ASP A 44 -18.41 5.05 -11.88
N ASP A 45 -19.31 4.82 -12.83
CA ASP A 45 -19.64 3.49 -13.37
C ASP A 45 -18.42 2.78 -14.01
N LYS A 46 -17.33 3.51 -14.25
CA LYS A 46 -16.07 2.98 -14.80
C LYS A 46 -15.09 2.50 -13.74
N PHE A 47 -15.27 2.87 -12.47
CA PHE A 47 -14.35 2.51 -11.41
C PHE A 47 -14.75 1.16 -10.77
N PRO A 48 -13.80 0.24 -10.53
CA PRO A 48 -14.11 -1.00 -9.83
C PRO A 48 -14.66 -0.72 -8.43
N VAL A 49 -15.75 -1.38 -8.07
CA VAL A 49 -16.36 -1.21 -6.74
C VAL A 49 -15.36 -1.59 -5.65
N SER A 50 -15.33 -0.83 -4.55
CA SER A 50 -14.41 -1.09 -3.45
C SER A 50 -14.81 -2.37 -2.71
N PHE A 51 -13.83 -3.09 -2.19
CA PHE A 51 -14.05 -4.23 -1.30
C PHE A 51 -13.42 -3.93 0.07
N PRO A 52 -14.15 -3.25 0.96
CA PRO A 52 -13.57 -2.73 2.20
C PRO A 52 -13.15 -3.80 3.19
N ALA A 53 -13.65 -5.02 3.06
CA ALA A 53 -13.29 -6.17 3.89
C ALA A 53 -11.81 -6.57 3.78
N ILE A 54 -11.10 -6.14 2.73
CA ILE A 54 -9.66 -6.45 2.54
C ILE A 54 -8.77 -5.19 2.57
N HIS A 55 -9.30 -4.04 2.99
CA HIS A 55 -8.46 -2.87 3.25
C HIS A 55 -7.53 -3.18 4.41
N ILE A 56 -6.24 -3.39 4.09
CA ILE A 56 -5.24 -3.76 5.07
C ILE A 56 -4.22 -2.64 5.14
N ALA A 57 -4.09 -2.04 6.32
CA ALA A 57 -2.94 -1.20 6.63
C ALA A 57 -1.70 -2.12 6.71
N PHE A 58 -0.73 -1.88 5.83
CA PHE A 58 0.46 -2.73 5.74
C PHE A 58 1.72 -1.94 6.12
N GLY A 59 2.86 -2.62 6.04
CA GLY A 59 4.16 -1.99 6.20
C GLY A 59 4.58 -1.69 7.64
N SER A 60 5.71 -1.01 7.75
CA SER A 60 6.37 -0.68 9.02
C SER A 60 5.58 0.33 9.86
N PHE A 61 4.73 1.15 9.22
CA PHE A 61 3.83 2.08 9.91
C PHE A 61 2.71 1.33 10.66
N ALA A 62 2.04 0.37 10.01
CA ALA A 62 1.00 -0.43 10.66
C ALA A 62 1.55 -1.29 11.80
N ARG A 63 2.79 -1.79 11.66
CA ARG A 63 3.49 -2.58 12.68
C ARG A 63 4.13 -1.73 13.80
N ARG A 64 4.03 -0.40 13.72
CA ARG A 64 4.62 0.55 14.69
C ARG A 64 6.15 0.39 14.84
N THR A 65 6.82 -0.09 13.79
CA THR A 65 8.27 -0.27 13.76
C THR A 65 9.00 0.83 12.98
N LYS A 66 8.25 1.74 12.33
CA LYS A 66 8.83 2.88 11.60
C LYS A 66 9.44 3.88 12.61
N ILE A 67 10.64 4.36 12.33
CA ILE A 67 11.37 5.39 13.09
C ILE A 67 11.35 6.71 12.33
N ARG A 68 11.71 7.83 12.97
CA ARG A 68 11.74 9.13 12.27
C ARG A 68 12.82 9.18 11.17
N PRO A 69 12.59 9.99 10.10
CA PRO A 69 11.35 10.69 9.78
C PRO A 69 10.27 9.73 9.25
N LEU A 70 9.00 10.12 9.41
CA LEU A 70 7.90 9.34 8.82
C LEU A 70 7.83 9.64 7.32
N ASP A 71 8.38 8.73 6.51
CA ASP A 71 8.55 8.95 5.06
C ASP A 71 7.34 8.45 4.23
N ASP A 72 6.89 7.20 4.48
CA ASP A 72 5.81 6.59 3.68
C ASP A 72 4.77 5.84 4.51
N ILE A 73 3.60 5.62 3.91
CA ILE A 73 2.49 4.84 4.47
C ILE A 73 2.08 3.79 3.45
N ASP A 74 2.26 2.52 3.79
CA ASP A 74 1.84 1.41 2.94
C ASP A 74 0.36 1.06 3.18
N LEU A 75 -0.44 1.07 2.11
CA LEU A 75 -1.86 0.72 2.14
C LEU A 75 -2.17 -0.29 1.04
N MET A 76 -2.81 -1.39 1.41
CA MET A 76 -3.44 -2.29 0.44
C MET A 76 -4.92 -1.92 0.32
N PHE A 77 -5.32 -1.42 -0.85
CA PHE A 77 -6.72 -1.14 -1.16
C PHE A 77 -7.34 -2.30 -1.93
N GLY A 78 -8.55 -2.66 -1.50
CA GLY A 78 -9.29 -3.80 -2.04
C GLY A 78 -10.28 -3.36 -3.08
N LEU A 79 -10.25 -3.99 -4.25
CA LEU A 79 -11.25 -3.81 -5.30
C LEU A 79 -11.98 -5.14 -5.49
N THR A 80 -13.30 -5.09 -5.68
CA THR A 80 -14.06 -6.30 -6.01
C THR A 80 -13.80 -6.71 -7.45
N GLY A 81 -13.66 -8.01 -7.68
CA GLY A 81 -13.59 -8.58 -9.02
C GLY A 81 -14.92 -8.55 -9.77
N GLN A 82 -16.04 -8.18 -9.13
CA GLN A 82 -17.38 -8.12 -9.74
C GLN A 82 -17.77 -9.37 -10.55
N GLY A 83 -17.36 -10.56 -10.08
CA GLY A 83 -17.62 -11.82 -10.78
C GLY A 83 -16.77 -12.05 -12.03
N ALA A 84 -15.70 -11.27 -12.22
CA ALA A 84 -14.74 -11.48 -13.28
C ALA A 84 -14.04 -12.84 -13.13
N THR A 85 -13.84 -13.49 -14.26
CA THR A 85 -13.07 -14.74 -14.37
C THR A 85 -11.73 -14.42 -15.01
N TYR A 86 -10.71 -15.24 -14.75
CA TYR A 86 -9.42 -15.09 -15.40
C TYR A 86 -9.07 -16.34 -16.20
N THR A 87 -8.35 -16.14 -17.30
CA THR A 87 -7.75 -17.21 -18.10
C THR A 87 -6.25 -16.98 -18.15
N ILE A 88 -5.48 -18.03 -17.81
CA ILE A 88 -4.02 -18.01 -17.91
C ILE A 88 -3.64 -18.60 -19.26
N LEU A 89 -2.94 -17.82 -20.06
CA LEU A 89 -2.29 -18.22 -21.30
C LEU A 89 -0.77 -18.22 -21.05
N SER A 90 0.00 -18.88 -21.92
CA SER A 90 1.46 -19.02 -21.74
C SER A 90 2.22 -17.68 -21.66
N ASP A 91 1.65 -16.61 -22.21
CA ASP A 91 2.26 -15.27 -22.31
C ASP A 91 1.48 -14.17 -21.56
N ARG A 92 0.26 -14.44 -21.09
CA ARG A 92 -0.60 -13.40 -20.49
C ARG A 92 -1.68 -13.97 -19.58
N ILE A 93 -2.21 -13.10 -18.73
CA ILE A 93 -3.41 -13.38 -17.94
C ILE A 93 -4.52 -12.45 -18.45
N THR A 94 -5.64 -13.02 -18.90
CA THR A 94 -6.79 -12.24 -19.34
C THR A 94 -7.85 -12.27 -18.24
N VAL A 95 -8.33 -11.10 -17.81
CA VAL A 95 -9.42 -10.98 -16.84
C VAL A 95 -10.68 -10.50 -17.58
N THR A 96 -11.73 -11.31 -17.53
CA THR A 96 -13.01 -11.07 -18.21
C THR A 96 -14.08 -10.80 -17.17
N SER A 97 -14.59 -9.56 -17.12
CA SER A 97 -15.77 -9.20 -16.32
C SER A 97 -17.05 -9.43 -17.13
N SER A 98 -18.11 -9.85 -16.45
CA SER A 98 -19.45 -10.06 -17.06
C SER A 98 -20.31 -8.79 -17.09
N GLY A 99 -19.84 -7.69 -16.48
CA GLY A 99 -20.45 -6.37 -16.58
C GLY A 99 -20.05 -5.68 -17.89
N GLU A 100 -21.05 -5.41 -18.74
CA GLU A 100 -21.04 -4.61 -19.97
C GLU A 100 -19.67 -4.32 -20.61
N GLY A 101 -19.32 -5.10 -21.65
CA GLY A 101 -18.47 -4.66 -22.77
C GLY A 101 -16.98 -4.37 -22.52
N HIS A 102 -16.47 -4.47 -21.29
CA HIS A 102 -15.12 -4.05 -20.98
C HIS A 102 -14.23 -5.22 -20.51
N VAL A 103 -13.44 -5.76 -21.45
CA VAL A 103 -12.36 -6.71 -21.15
C VAL A 103 -11.14 -5.91 -20.66
N CYS A 104 -10.78 -6.07 -19.39
CA CYS A 104 -9.55 -5.51 -18.84
C CYS A 104 -8.43 -6.54 -19.00
N THR A 105 -7.61 -6.38 -20.05
CA THR A 105 -6.46 -7.26 -20.30
C THR A 105 -5.28 -6.81 -19.44
N VAL A 106 -4.95 -7.58 -18.40
CA VAL A 106 -3.75 -7.36 -17.59
C VAL A 106 -2.61 -8.20 -18.19
N THR A 107 -1.85 -7.62 -19.11
CA THR A 107 -0.65 -8.28 -19.62
C THR A 107 0.38 -8.35 -18.51
N ALA A 108 0.63 -9.55 -17.98
CA ALA A 108 1.78 -9.77 -17.12
C ALA A 108 3.04 -9.41 -17.93
N ILE A 109 3.79 -8.40 -17.48
CA ILE A 109 5.10 -8.13 -18.07
C ILE A 109 5.93 -9.38 -17.75
N PRO A 110 6.43 -10.12 -18.76
CA PRO A 110 7.27 -11.28 -18.50
C PRO A 110 8.46 -10.83 -17.67
N GLU A 111 8.72 -11.55 -16.59
CA GLU A 111 9.88 -11.37 -15.73
C GLU A 111 11.11 -11.30 -16.63
N GLN A 112 11.77 -10.12 -16.69
CA GLN A 112 13.06 -10.02 -17.35
C GLN A 112 14.00 -10.87 -16.51
N THR A 113 14.33 -12.06 -17.02
CA THR A 113 15.43 -12.85 -16.50
C THR A 113 16.65 -11.94 -16.45
N PRO A 114 17.31 -11.78 -15.28
CA PRO A 114 18.50 -10.95 -15.19
C PRO A 114 19.51 -11.49 -16.20
N SER A 115 19.91 -10.65 -17.17
CA SER A 115 21.02 -10.99 -18.05
C SER A 115 22.25 -11.19 -17.17
N ALA A 116 22.81 -12.39 -17.19
CA ALA A 116 24.05 -12.70 -16.49
C ALA A 116 25.10 -11.61 -16.81
N PRO A 117 25.83 -11.08 -15.81
CA PRO A 117 26.89 -10.13 -16.08
C PRO A 117 27.92 -10.83 -16.98
N SER A 118 28.24 -10.21 -18.11
CA SER A 118 29.33 -10.65 -18.97
C SER A 118 30.63 -10.58 -18.16
N GLU A 119 31.24 -11.73 -17.89
CA GLU A 119 32.58 -11.81 -17.36
C GLU A 119 33.55 -11.07 -18.30
N PHE A 120 34.15 -9.99 -17.80
CA PHE A 120 35.40 -9.41 -18.25
C PHE A 120 36.16 -8.92 -17.02
#